data_AF-A0A519GI98-F1
#
_entry.id   AF-A0A519GI98-F1
#
_cell.length_a   1.000
_cell.length_b   1.000
_cell.length_c   1.000
_cell.angle_alpha   90.00
_cell.angle_beta   90.00
_cell.angle_gamma   90.00
#
_symmetry.space_group_name_H-M   'P 1'
#
loop_
_entity.id
_entity.type
_entity.pdbx_description
1 polymer ?
#
loop_
_entity_poly.entity_id
_entity_poly.type
_entity_poly.pdbx_seq_one_letter_code
_entity_poly.pdbx_strand_id
1 'polypeptide(L)'
;WAVRRQGDQAVLEVGNSGGMHAQLADINFVDAAGKRTAVHTGLLGYVLPGAQMRWSLKSPAAAFATGGTLETMINGNPTQQSIPAAERTR
;
A
#
# COMPACT_ATOMS: atom_id res chain seq x y z
N TRP A 1 1.00 7.65 1.66
CA TRP A 1 0.50 6.39 1.12
C TRP A 1 -0.49 6.68 0.02
N ALA A 2 -0.39 6.02 -1.11
CA ALA A 2 -1.38 6.10 -2.18
C ALA A 2 -1.41 4.77 -2.94
N VAL A 3 -2.56 4.42 -3.50
CA VAL A 3 -2.66 3.37 -4.51
C VAL A 3 -3.03 4.03 -5.83
N ARG A 4 -2.22 3.80 -6.85
CA ARG A 4 -2.42 4.31 -8.21
C ARG A 4 -2.92 3.20 -9.11
N ARG A 5 -3.79 3.55 -10.05
CA ARG A 5 -4.17 2.69 -11.17
C ARG A 5 -3.26 2.96 -12.36
N GLN A 6 -2.60 1.91 -12.84
CA GLN A 6 -1.85 1.89 -14.10
C GLN A 6 -2.43 0.78 -14.98
N GLY A 7 -3.33 1.14 -15.90
CA GLY A 7 -4.16 0.15 -16.61
C GLY A 7 -5.02 -0.64 -15.62
N ASP A 8 -4.87 -1.96 -15.60
CA ASP A 8 -5.54 -2.85 -14.63
C ASP A 8 -4.67 -3.20 -13.42
N GLN A 9 -3.42 -2.74 -13.41
CA GLN A 9 -2.50 -2.94 -12.30
C GLN A 9 -2.65 -1.85 -11.23
N ALA A 10 -2.64 -2.26 -9.96
CA ALA A 10 -2.52 -1.36 -8.83
C ALA A 10 -1.03 -1.15 -8.49
N VAL A 11 -0.65 0.08 -8.19
CA VAL A 11 0.70 0.44 -7.73
C VAL A 11 0.61 1.12 -6.38
N LEU A 12 1.23 0.54 -5.36
CA LEU A 12 1.36 1.15 -4.04
C LEU A 12 2.52 2.16 -4.05
N GLU A 13 2.26 3.38 -3.60
CA GLU A 13 3.25 4.44 -3.42
C GLU A 13 3.35 4.81 -1.93
N VAL A 14 4.56 4.73 -1.39
CA VAL A 14 4.83 5.06 0.01
C VAL A 14 6.03 6.00 0.09
N GLY A 15 5.80 7.17 0.67
CA GLY A 15 6.84 8.12 1.02
C GLY A 15 7.23 7.98 2.48
N ASN A 16 8.52 8.18 2.78
CA ASN A 16 9.04 8.23 4.13
C ASN A 16 9.69 9.60 4.36
N SER A 17 9.01 10.45 5.13
CA SER A 17 9.52 11.77 5.52
C SER A 17 10.35 11.74 6.82
N GLY A 18 10.56 10.57 7.41
CA GLY A 18 11.37 10.39 8.62
C GLY A 18 12.86 10.32 8.33
N GLY A 19 13.67 10.36 9.40
CA GLY A 19 15.14 10.28 9.32
C GLY A 19 15.72 8.85 9.29
N MET A 20 14.89 7.82 9.46
CA MET A 20 15.29 6.41 9.48
C MET A 20 14.52 5.63 8.42
N HIS A 21 15.06 4.49 7.98
CA HIS A 21 14.37 3.63 7.03
C HIS A 21 13.10 3.02 7.65
N ALA A 22 12.12 2.73 6.80
CA ALA A 22 10.93 1.97 7.16
C ALA A 22 10.92 0.65 6.39
N GLN A 23 10.93 -0.46 7.09
CA GLN A 23 10.70 -1.79 6.54
C GLN A 23 9.19 -2.05 6.50
N LEU A 24 8.66 -2.37 5.32
CA LEU A 24 7.24 -2.69 5.13
C LEU A 24 7.09 -4.19 4.89
N ALA A 25 6.15 -4.81 5.59
CA ALA A 25 5.79 -6.21 5.41
C ALA A 25 4.27 -6.42 5.55
N ASP A 26 3.81 -7.58 5.10
CA ASP A 26 2.45 -8.11 5.30
C ASP A 26 1.32 -7.12 4.98
N ILE A 27 1.19 -6.80 3.68
CA ILE A 27 0.17 -5.87 3.20
C ILE A 27 -1.16 -6.59 3.09
N ASN A 28 -2.14 -6.10 3.85
CA ASN A 28 -3.53 -6.50 3.73
C ASN A 28 -4.38 -5.28 3.41
N PHE A 29 -5.41 -5.46 2.61
CA PHE A 29 -6.36 -4.40 2.28
C PHE A 29 -7.74 -4.80 2.76
N VAL A 30 -8.36 -3.92 3.53
CA VAL A 30 -9.74 -4.01 3.99
C VAL A 30 -10.55 -3.03 3.16
N ASP A 31 -11.42 -3.54 2.29
CA ASP A 31 -12.24 -2.69 1.44
C ASP A 31 -13.36 -1.98 2.24
N ALA A 32 -14.09 -1.08 1.59
CA ALA A 32 -15.19 -0.35 2.21
C ALA A 32 -16.33 -1.25 2.74
N ALA A 33 -16.43 -2.49 2.27
CA ALA A 33 -17.40 -3.49 2.76
C ALA A 33 -16.84 -4.32 3.94
N GLY A 34 -15.61 -4.05 4.38
CA GLY A 34 -14.94 -4.75 5.48
C GLY A 34 -14.27 -6.06 5.06
N LYS A 35 -14.22 -6.39 3.76
CA LYS A 35 -13.56 -7.61 3.29
C LYS A 35 -12.05 -7.42 3.33
N ARG A 36 -11.39 -8.22 4.16
CA ARG A 36 -9.94 -8.28 4.29
C ARG A 36 -9.32 -9.20 3.23
N THR A 37 -8.39 -8.67 2.44
CA THR A 37 -7.67 -9.40 1.39
C THR A 37 -6.16 -9.25 1.58
N ALA A 38 -5.43 -10.36 1.59
CA ALA A 38 -3.97 -10.33 1.57
C ALA A 38 -3.48 -9.87 0.19
N VAL A 39 -2.73 -8.76 0.16
CA VAL A 39 -2.18 -8.16 -1.06
C VAL A 39 -0.73 -8.63 -1.28
N HIS A 40 0.04 -8.70 -0.20
CA HIS A 40 1.41 -9.20 -0.19
C HIS A 40 1.74 -9.81 1.17
N THR A 41 2.40 -10.97 1.18
CA THR A 41 2.79 -11.67 2.41
C THR A 41 4.31 -11.66 2.55
N GLY A 42 4.80 -11.43 3.76
CA GLY A 42 6.21 -11.26 4.07
C GLY A 42 6.73 -9.86 3.74
N LEU A 43 8.06 -9.75 3.64
CA LEU A 43 8.74 -8.50 3.32
C LEU A 43 8.30 -7.97 1.95
N LEU A 44 7.79 -6.73 1.92
CA LEU A 44 7.54 -5.99 0.69
C LEU A 44 8.80 -5.24 0.25
N GLY A 45 9.45 -4.54 1.18
CA GLY A 45 10.65 -3.76 0.92
C GLY A 45 10.91 -2.68 1.96
N TYR A 46 11.79 -1.74 1.60
CA TYR A 46 12.20 -0.64 2.46
C TYR A 46 11.90 0.70 1.79
N VAL A 47 11.39 1.66 2.56
CA VAL A 47 11.32 3.07 2.17
C VAL A 47 12.43 3.82 2.89
N LEU A 48 13.42 4.29 2.13
CA LEU A 48 14.57 5.01 2.66
C LEU A 48 14.18 6.43 3.17
N PRO A 49 14.98 7.04 4.07
CA PRO A 49 14.75 8.41 4.52
C PRO A 49 14.62 9.39 3.36
N GLY A 50 13.60 10.23 3.37
CA GLY A 50 13.33 11.23 2.34
C GLY A 50 12.92 10.68 0.97
N ALA A 51 12.76 9.36 0.83
CA ALA A 51 12.45 8.72 -0.44
C ALA A 51 10.97 8.36 -0.58
N GLN A 52 10.56 8.14 -1.83
CA GLN A 52 9.30 7.49 -2.17
C GLN A 52 9.60 6.22 -2.95
N MET A 53 8.97 5.12 -2.54
CA MET A 53 9.06 3.83 -3.23
C MET A 53 7.72 3.45 -3.83
N ARG A 54 7.76 2.63 -4.88
CA ARG A 54 6.59 2.19 -5.64
C ARG A 54 6.67 0.69 -5.88
N TRP A 55 5.56 -0.01 -5.69
CA TRP A 55 5.46 -1.46 -5.94
C TRP A 55 4.19 -1.79 -6.71
N SER A 56 4.33 -2.56 -7.79
CA SER A 56 3.19 -3.20 -8.44
C SER A 56 2.59 -4.27 -7.52
N LEU A 57 1.30 -4.16 -7.26
CA LEU A 57 0.57 -5.11 -6.44
C LEU A 57 -0.01 -6.23 -7.30
N LYS A 58 -0.13 -7.44 -6.73
CA LYS A 58 -0.77 -8.57 -7.41
C LYS A 58 -2.29 -8.38 -7.54
N SER A 59 -2.89 -7.64 -6.60
CA SER A 59 -4.31 -7.30 -6.64
C SER A 59 -4.60 -6.34 -7.79
N PRO A 60 -5.70 -6.53 -8.55
CA PRO A 60 -6.06 -5.64 -9.64
C PRO A 60 -6.47 -4.25 -9.11
N ALA A 61 -6.29 -3.21 -9.92
CA ALA A 61 -6.68 -1.84 -9.55
C ALA A 61 -8.14 -1.70 -9.12
N ALA A 62 -9.03 -2.52 -9.70
CA ALA A 62 -10.45 -2.55 -9.35
C ALA A 62 -10.71 -2.89 -7.87
N ALA A 63 -9.80 -3.64 -7.22
CA ALA A 63 -9.93 -3.98 -5.80
C ALA A 63 -9.82 -2.74 -4.88
N PHE A 64 -9.23 -1.65 -5.38
CA PHE A 64 -9.00 -0.41 -4.63
C PHE A 64 -9.90 0.74 -5.11
N ALA A 65 -10.88 0.45 -5.98
CA ALA A 65 -11.67 1.46 -6.69
C ALA A 65 -12.54 2.34 -5.76
N THR A 66 -12.90 1.84 -4.59
CA THR A 66 -13.72 2.55 -3.59
C THR A 66 -12.93 3.03 -2.38
N GLY A 67 -11.61 2.80 -2.36
CA GLY A 67 -10.77 3.06 -1.20
C GLY A 67 -11.01 2.03 -0.07
N GLY A 68 -10.32 2.22 1.04
CA GLY A 68 -10.37 1.31 2.19
C GLY A 68 -9.22 1.55 3.17
N THR A 69 -8.84 0.51 3.89
CA THR A 69 -7.72 0.54 4.86
C THR A 69 -6.65 -0.45 4.45
N LEU A 70 -5.40 0.00 4.43
CA LEU A 70 -4.23 -0.85 4.27
C LEU A 70 -3.65 -1.15 5.66
N GLU A 71 -3.59 -2.42 6.01
CA GLU A 71 -2.92 -2.92 7.20
C GLU A 71 -1.54 -3.46 6.79
N THR A 72 -0.51 -3.11 7.55
CA THR A 72 0.88 -3.47 7.27
C THR A 72 1.70 -3.54 8.56
N MET A 73 2.85 -4.20 8.50
CA MET A 73 3.89 -4.08 9.52
C MET A 73 4.92 -3.05 9.07
N ILE A 74 5.15 -2.03 9.88
CA ILE A 74 6.26 -1.07 9.71
C ILE A 74 7.28 -1.35 10.81
N ASN A 75 8.50 -1.76 10.42
CA ASN A 75 9.56 -2.13 11.36
C ASN A 75 9.07 -3.13 12.43
N GLY A 76 8.28 -4.12 12.02
CA GLY A 76 7.69 -5.13 12.89
C GLY A 76 6.47 -4.69 13.72
N ASN A 77 6.03 -3.43 13.60
CA ASN A 77 4.88 -2.92 14.34
C ASN A 77 3.64 -2.80 13.45
N PRO A 78 2.46 -3.25 13.90
CA PRO A 78 1.23 -3.15 13.13
C PRO A 78 0.83 -1.70 12.94
N THR A 79 0.51 -1.35 11.69
CA THR A 79 0.09 -0.01 11.28
C THR A 79 -1.09 -0.13 10.33
N GLN A 80 -2.06 0.77 10.48
CA GLN A 80 -3.18 0.92 9.56
C GLN A 80 -3.10 2.28 8.87
N GLN A 81 -3.41 2.32 7.57
CA GLN A 81 -3.44 3.54 6.77
C GLN A 81 -4.72 3.58 5.96
N SER A 82 -5.45 4.69 6.04
CA SER A 82 -6.58 4.91 5.15
C SER A 82 -6.06 5.19 3.74
N ILE A 83 -6.62 4.49 2.76
CA ILE A 83 -6.28 4.60 1.35
C ILE A 83 -7.52 5.12 0.61
N PRO A 84 -7.45 6.31 0.00
CA PRO A 84 -8.49 6.80 -0.89
C PRO A 84 -8.72 5.87 -2.10
N ALA A 85 -9.81 6.06 -2.82
CA ALA A 85 -10.05 5.38 -4.08
C ALA A 85 -8.85 5.51 -5.03
N ALA A 86 -8.45 4.40 -5.67
CA ALA A 86 -7.28 4.39 -6.52
C ALA A 86 -7.41 5.35 -7.72
N GLU A 87 -6.54 6.34 -7.77
CA GLU A 87 -6.55 7.36 -8.81
C GLU A 87 -5.84 6.85 -10.07
N ARG A 88 -6.34 7.22 -11.24
CA ARG A 88 -5.65 6.92 -12.52
C ARG A 88 -4.36 7.71 -12.58
N THR A 89 -3.26 7.02 -12.88
CA THR A 89 -2.01 7.70 -13.23
C THR A 89 -2.23 8.36 -14.61
N ARG A 90 -1.92 9.65 -14.73
CA ARG A 90 -2.03 10.40 -15.98
C ARG A 90 -0.91 10.01 -16.95
#